data_AF-A0A7W1F3K2-F1
#
_entry.id   AF-A0A7W1F3K2-F1
#
_cell.length_a   1.000
_cell.length_b   1.000
_cell.length_c   1.000
_cell.angle_alpha   90.00
_cell.angle_beta   90.00
_cell.angle_gamma   90.00
#
_symmetry.space_group_name_H-M   'P 1'
#
loop_
_entity.id
_entity.type
_entity.pdbx_description
1 polymer ?
#
loop_
_entity_poly.entity_id
_entity_poly.type
_entity_poly.pdbx_seq_one_letter_code
_entity_poly.pdbx_strand_id
1 'polypeptide(L)'
;VFGIASFTNIAIAAQRCGFDAWSYETPDGRSIRRAVDWMLPYLTGERAWAWPQIHPFNPAEMSGPLAACAQRFPDGRYARALAGLDLPGDHRSRLHFAMG
;
A
#
# COMPACT_ATOMS: atom_id res chain seq x y z
N VAL A 1 2.94 8.36 -3.37
CA VAL A 1 2.35 7.03 -3.65
C VAL A 1 3.18 6.21 -4.62
N PHE A 2 3.56 6.76 -5.79
CA PHE A 2 4.33 6.04 -6.83
C PHE A 2 5.50 5.17 -6.31
N GLY A 3 6.41 5.71 -5.49
CA GLY A 3 7.54 4.94 -4.96
C GLY A 3 7.11 3.73 -4.12
N ILE A 4 6.09 3.88 -3.27
CA ILE A 4 5.54 2.77 -2.48
C ILE A 4 4.98 1.69 -3.41
N ALA A 5 4.20 2.07 -4.42
CA ALA A 5 3.64 1.15 -5.40
C ALA A 5 4.72 0.38 -6.18
N SER A 6 5.80 1.05 -6.58
CA SER A 6 6.94 0.40 -7.23
C SER A 6 7.60 -0.63 -6.32
N PHE A 7 7.90 -0.29 -5.06
CA PHE A 7 8.52 -1.22 -4.13
C PHE A 7 7.62 -2.40 -3.77
N THR A 8 6.31 -2.20 -3.60
CA THR A 8 5.38 -3.33 -3.40
C THR A 8 5.35 -4.25 -4.61
N ASN A 9 5.35 -3.71 -5.83
CA ASN A 9 5.37 -4.53 -7.05
C ASN A 9 6.68 -5.31 -7.20
N ILE A 10 7.82 -4.68 -6.88
CA ILE A 10 9.13 -5.34 -6.85
C ILE A 10 9.11 -6.48 -5.82
N ALA A 11 8.55 -6.26 -4.63
CA ALA A 11 8.50 -7.29 -3.60
C ALA A 11 7.63 -8.49 -4.02
N ILE A 12 6.48 -8.25 -4.65
CA ILE A 12 5.64 -9.31 -5.23
C ILE A 12 6.42 -10.11 -6.28
N ALA A 13 7.14 -9.43 -7.18
CA ALA A 13 7.93 -10.10 -8.21
C ALA A 13 9.09 -10.89 -7.61
N ALA A 14 9.82 -10.32 -6.65
CA ALA A 14 10.99 -10.93 -6.03
C ALA A 14 10.65 -12.20 -5.24
N GLN A 15 9.47 -12.27 -4.63
CA GLN A 15 8.98 -13.48 -3.97
C GLN A 15 8.90 -14.67 -4.93
N ARG A 16 8.52 -14.45 -6.19
CA ARG A 16 8.46 -15.51 -7.21
C ARG A 16 9.84 -16.05 -7.58
N CYS A 17 10.89 -15.27 -7.30
CA CYS A 17 12.28 -15.66 -7.47
C CYS A 17 12.91 -16.18 -6.16
N GLY A 18 12.11 -16.40 -5.09
CA GLY A 18 12.60 -16.88 -3.80
C GLY A 18 13.23 -15.80 -2.91
N PHE A 19 13.12 -14.52 -3.25
CA PHE A 19 13.66 -13.41 -2.44
C PHE A 19 12.56 -12.75 -1.61
N ASP A 20 12.73 -12.73 -0.29
CA ASP A 20 11.78 -12.08 0.63
C ASP A 20 12.13 -10.61 0.87
N ALA A 21 11.74 -9.75 -0.07
CA ALA A 21 11.87 -8.30 0.07
C ALA A 21 10.95 -7.71 1.17
N TRP A 22 9.90 -8.42 1.58
CA TRP A 22 8.93 -7.90 2.56
C TRP A 22 9.48 -7.86 3.98
N SER A 23 10.36 -8.83 4.32
CA SER A 23 11.02 -8.91 5.62
C SER A 23 12.32 -8.10 5.69
N TYR A 24 12.76 -7.49 4.59
CA TYR A 24 13.95 -6.67 4.57
C TYR A 24 13.73 -5.35 5.32
N GLU A 25 14.63 -5.07 6.26
CA GLU A 25 14.68 -3.84 7.03
C GLU A 25 16.12 -3.31 7.03
N THR A 26 16.30 -2.02 6.78
CA THR A 26 17.62 -1.38 6.87
C THR A 26 18.06 -1.27 8.33
N PRO A 27 19.37 -1.06 8.64
CA PRO A 27 19.83 -0.93 10.03
C PRO A 27 19.14 0.18 10.83
N ASP A 28 18.68 1.24 10.17
CA ASP A 28 17.92 2.34 10.76
C ASP A 28 16.39 2.15 10.68
N GLY A 29 15.94 0.98 10.25
CA GLY A 29 14.58 0.50 10.40
C GLY A 29 13.64 0.79 9.22
N ARG A 30 14.13 1.13 8.04
CA ARG A 30 13.28 1.41 6.87
C ARG A 30 12.85 0.09 6.23
N SER A 31 11.56 -0.04 5.93
CA SER A 31 11.00 -1.18 5.22
C SER A 31 9.79 -0.78 4.38
N ILE A 32 9.41 -1.64 3.44
CA ILE A 32 8.19 -1.46 2.62
C ILE A 32 6.97 -1.33 3.53
N ARG A 33 6.89 -2.17 4.57
CA ARG A 33 5.80 -2.15 5.55
C ARG A 33 5.71 -0.80 6.26
N ARG A 34 6.83 -0.24 6.74
CA ARG A 34 6.83 1.08 7.40
C ARG A 34 6.42 2.21 6.46
N ALA A 35 6.79 2.14 5.19
CA ALA A 35 6.36 3.13 4.20
C ALA A 35 4.84 3.12 3.99
N VAL A 36 4.22 1.94 3.96
CA VAL A 36 2.75 1.80 3.89
C VAL A 36 2.09 2.22 5.20
N ASP A 37 2.66 1.84 6.35
CA ASP A 37 2.16 2.23 7.67
C ASP A 37 2.15 3.75 7.86
N TRP A 38 3.18 4.44 7.37
CA TRP A 38 3.26 5.90 7.40
C TRP A 38 2.11 6.57 6.63
N MET A 39 1.62 5.93 5.56
CA MET A 39 0.50 6.45 4.78
C MET A 39 -0.87 6.27 5.47
N LEU A 40 -1.02 5.28 6.37
CA LEU A 40 -2.32 4.90 6.92
C LEU A 40 -3.12 6.06 7.52
N PRO A 41 -2.56 6.93 8.38
CA PRO A 41 -3.33 8.01 9.00
C PRO A 41 -3.89 9.02 7.97
N TYR A 42 -3.24 9.17 6.82
CA TYR A 42 -3.68 10.04 5.74
C TYR A 42 -4.79 9.42 4.89
N LEU A 43 -4.86 8.08 4.86
CA LEU A 43 -5.88 7.34 4.13
C LEU A 43 -7.16 7.16 4.95
N THR A 44 -7.04 7.07 6.27
CA THR A 44 -8.17 6.93 7.21
C THR A 44 -8.77 8.26 7.64
N GLY A 45 -8.21 9.39 7.20
CA GLY A 45 -8.64 10.74 7.60
C GLY A 45 -8.21 11.16 9.00
N GLU A 46 -7.41 10.35 9.71
CA GLU A 46 -6.83 10.69 11.01
C GLU A 46 -5.85 11.87 10.93
N ARG A 47 -5.21 12.06 9.77
CA ARG A 47 -4.33 13.20 9.47
C ARG A 47 -4.65 13.79 8.12
N ALA A 48 -4.75 15.11 8.06
CA ALA A 48 -4.81 15.82 6.80
C ALA A 48 -3.46 15.76 6.06
N TRP A 49 -3.51 15.63 4.74
CA TRP A 49 -2.33 15.71 3.91
C TRP A 49 -1.86 17.17 3.80
N ALA A 50 -0.76 17.52 4.48
CA ALA A 50 -0.23 18.88 4.55
C ALA A 50 0.97 19.15 3.62
N TRP A 51 1.41 18.15 2.85
CA TRP A 51 2.59 18.28 2.00
C TRP A 51 2.25 18.92 0.64
N PRO A 52 3.14 19.79 0.11
CA PRO A 52 2.91 20.42 -1.18
C PRO A 52 2.70 19.40 -2.30
N GLN A 53 1.64 19.56 -3.07
CA GLN A 53 1.42 18.83 -4.32
C GLN A 53 0.89 19.76 -5.40
N ILE A 54 1.29 19.50 -6.64
CA ILE A 54 0.77 20.17 -7.84
C ILE A 54 -0.63 19.69 -8.23
N HIS A 55 -1.02 18.50 -7.76
CA HIS A 55 -2.34 17.91 -7.93
C HIS A 55 -2.90 17.48 -6.58
N PRO A 56 -4.23 17.37 -6.42
CA PRO A 56 -4.81 16.85 -5.19
C PRO A 56 -4.31 15.44 -4.90
N PHE A 57 -4.03 15.16 -3.62
CA PHE A 57 -3.71 13.82 -3.18
C PHE A 57 -4.90 12.88 -3.45
N ASN A 58 -4.64 11.77 -4.13
CA ASN A 58 -5.63 10.77 -4.46
C ASN A 58 -5.39 9.47 -3.64
N PRO A 59 -6.18 9.23 -2.57
CA PRO A 59 -6.08 8.00 -1.76
C PRO A 59 -6.26 6.71 -2.56
N ALA A 60 -7.01 6.73 -3.67
CA ALA A 60 -7.26 5.54 -4.49
C ALA A 60 -5.99 4.97 -5.13
N GLU A 61 -4.93 5.77 -5.26
CA GLU A 61 -3.62 5.29 -5.74
C GLU A 61 -2.96 4.31 -4.77
N MET A 62 -3.32 4.33 -3.49
CA MET A 62 -2.81 3.41 -2.47
C MET A 62 -3.52 2.05 -2.47
N SER A 63 -4.55 1.83 -3.29
CA SER A 63 -5.30 0.57 -3.31
C SER A 63 -4.42 -0.65 -3.61
N GLY A 64 -3.49 -0.53 -4.57
CA GLY A 64 -2.52 -1.57 -4.91
C GLY A 64 -1.60 -1.93 -3.75
N PRO A 65 -0.83 -0.97 -3.21
CA PRO A 65 0.01 -1.19 -2.03
C PRO A 65 -0.73 -1.78 -0.83
N LEU A 66 -1.91 -1.24 -0.48
CA LEU A 66 -2.69 -1.71 0.66
C LEU A 66 -3.09 -3.17 0.50
N ALA A 67 -3.55 -3.55 -0.69
CA ALA A 67 -3.99 -4.91 -0.92
C ALA A 67 -2.83 -5.91 -1.05
N ALA A 68 -1.67 -5.47 -1.55
CA ALA A 68 -0.44 -6.25 -1.47
C ALA A 68 -0.04 -6.50 -0.01
N CYS A 69 -0.08 -5.46 0.83
CA CYS A 69 0.18 -5.59 2.26
C CYS A 69 -0.88 -6.44 2.99
N ALA A 70 -2.16 -6.34 2.62
CA ALA A 70 -3.24 -7.14 3.21
C ALA A 70 -3.05 -8.65 2.97
N GLN A 71 -2.55 -9.04 1.79
CA GLN A 71 -2.20 -10.44 1.51
C GLN A 71 -0.98 -10.92 2.30
N ARG A 72 -0.02 -10.02 2.58
CA ARG A 72 1.23 -10.38 3.26
C ARG A 72 1.14 -10.36 4.79
N PHE A 73 0.33 -9.47 5.35
CA PHE A 73 0.25 -9.18 6.77
C PHE A 73 -1.19 -9.38 7.30
N PRO A 74 -1.43 -10.36 8.19
CA PRO A 74 -2.77 -10.77 8.59
C PRO A 74 -3.40 -9.89 9.68
N ASP A 75 -2.79 -8.76 10.03
CA ASP A 75 -3.27 -7.87 11.10
C ASP A 75 -4.51 -7.03 10.72
N GLY A 76 -4.99 -7.16 9.48
CA GLY A 76 -6.25 -6.61 9.00
C GLY A 76 -6.29 -5.09 8.81
N ARG A 77 -5.25 -4.34 9.22
CA ARG A 77 -5.27 -2.87 9.12
C ARG A 77 -5.30 -2.39 7.68
N TYR A 78 -4.57 -3.07 6.79
CA TYR A 78 -4.52 -2.73 5.38
C TYR A 78 -5.81 -3.07 4.65
N ALA A 79 -6.43 -4.21 4.99
CA ALA A 79 -7.74 -4.60 4.44
C ALA A 79 -8.83 -3.60 4.85
N ARG A 80 -8.83 -3.15 6.11
CA ARG A 80 -9.75 -2.11 6.59
C ARG A 80 -9.53 -0.77 5.89
N ALA A 81 -8.28 -0.33 5.77
CA ALA A 81 -7.95 0.90 5.06
C ALA A 81 -8.37 0.83 3.58
N LEU A 82 -8.14 -0.31 2.92
CA LEU A 82 -8.56 -0.53 1.54
C LEU A 82 -10.08 -0.47 1.38
N ALA A 83 -10.84 -1.10 2.28
CA ALA A 83 -12.29 -1.08 2.27
C ALA A 83 -12.88 0.33 2.53
N GLY A 84 -12.13 1.20 3.20
CA GLY A 84 -12.52 2.59 3.45
C GLY A 84 -12.21 3.56 2.30
N LEU A 85 -11.52 3.11 1.24
CA LEU A 85 -11.23 3.97 0.09
C LEU A 85 -12.47 4.12 -0.80
N ASP A 86 -12.71 5.35 -1.27
CA ASP A 86 -13.64 5.61 -2.35
C ASP A 86 -12.98 5.21 -3.69
N LEU A 87 -13.35 4.02 -4.18
CA LEU A 87 -12.77 3.44 -5.40
C LEU A 87 -13.81 3.45 -6.54
N PRO A 88 -13.50 4.11 -7.67
CA PRO A 88 -14.34 4.06 -8.88
C PRO A 88 -14.70 2.64 -9.27
N GLY A 89 -15.91 2.45 -9.83
CA GLY A 89 -16.49 1.15 -10.20
C GLY A 89 -15.52 0.21 -10.93
N ASP A 90 -14.74 0.77 -11.84
CA ASP A 90 -13.79 0.15 -12.75
C ASP A 90 -12.34 0.13 -12.24
N HIS A 91 -12.07 0.51 -10.98
CA HIS A 91 -10.70 0.61 -10.49
C HIS A 91 -10.00 -0.75 -10.49
N ARG A 92 -8.86 -0.82 -11.18
CA ARG A 92 -8.05 -2.03 -11.43
C ARG A 92 -7.74 -2.87 -10.19
N SER A 93 -7.71 -2.28 -9.00
CA SER A 93 -7.50 -3.03 -7.76
C SER A 93 -8.61 -4.05 -7.47
N ARG A 94 -9.83 -3.84 -7.96
CA ARG A 94 -10.90 -4.85 -7.82
C ARG A 94 -10.52 -6.17 -8.52
N LEU A 95 -9.90 -6.10 -9.70
CA LEU A 95 -9.51 -7.28 -10.48
C LEU A 95 -8.29 -8.00 -9.87
N HIS A 96 -7.34 -7.24 -9.31
CA HIS A 96 -6.12 -7.82 -8.73
C HIS A 96 -6.32 -8.48 -7.35
N PHE A 97 -7.39 -8.13 -6.63
CA PHE A 97 -7.59 -8.56 -5.24
C PHE A 97 -8.93 -9.26 -4.97
N ALA A 98 -9.75 -9.54 -6.00
CA ALA A 98 -10.94 -10.38 -5.90
C ALA A 98 -10.64 -11.90 -5.95
N MET A 99 -9.36 -12.30 -5.88
CA MET A 99 -8.94 -13.70 -5.94
C MET A 99 -8.31 -14.14 -4.61
N GLY A 100 -9.15 -14.24 -3.58
CA GLY A 100 -8.82 -14.81 -2.26
C GLY A 100 -10.05 -15.46 -1.66
#